data_AF-Q3MJS8-F1
#
_entry.id   AF-Q3MJS8-F1
#
_cell.length_a   1.000
_cell.length_b   1.000
_cell.length_c   1.000
_cell.angle_alpha   90.00
_cell.angle_beta   90.00
_cell.angle_gamma   90.00
#
_symmetry.space_group_name_H-M   'P 1'
#
loop_
_entity.id
_entity.type
_entity.pdbx_description
1 polymer ?
#
loop_
_entity_poly.entity_id
_entity_poly.type
_entity_poly.pdbx_seq_one_letter_code
_entity_poly.pdbx_strand_id
1 'polypeptide(L)' 'MDAYLDLRPYMCEAPYSVPETMTMTRVYHLFRLLGLRHLPVVDNQNQVRGIITRKDLRRFKFEFIGGEYRVEELIFSRKM' A
#
# COMPACT_ATOMS: atom_id res chain seq x y z
N MET A 1 15.61 5.13 -34.40
CA MET A 1 16.64 4.36 -33.68
C MET A 1 16.22 4.42 -32.24
N ASP A 2 15.69 3.33 -31.70
CA ASP A 2 15.15 3.31 -30.34
C ASP A 2 16.32 3.20 -29.35
N ALA A 3 16.41 4.17 -28.43
CA ALA A 3 17.38 4.17 -27.35
C ALA A 3 16.73 3.57 -26.11
N TYR A 4 17.39 2.59 -25.50
CA TYR A 4 16.93 1.94 -24.28
C TYR A 4 17.74 2.43 -23.07
N LEU A 5 17.05 2.68 -21.97
CA LEU A 5 17.64 3.01 -20.67
C LEU A 5 17.33 1.88 -19.68
N ASP A 6 18.37 1.28 -19.10
CA ASP A 6 18.20 0.27 -18.06
C ASP A 6 17.93 0.94 -16.70
N LEU A 7 16.74 0.73 -16.17
CA LEU A 7 16.32 1.27 -14.88
C LEU A 7 16.61 0.32 -13.71
N ARG A 8 16.97 -0.94 -13.95
CA ARG A 8 17.22 -1.94 -12.90
C ARG A 8 18.21 -1.46 -11.83
N PRO A 9 19.31 -0.73 -12.15
CA PRO A 9 20.24 -0.24 -11.14
C PRO A 9 19.65 0.76 -10.14
N TYR A 10 18.51 1.37 -10.47
CA TYR A 10 17.81 2.35 -9.63
C TYR A 10 16.56 1.78 -8.97
N MET A 11 16.19 0.54 -9.30
CA MET A 11 15.03 -0.14 -8.71
C MET A 11 15.37 -0.73 -7.35
N CYS A 12 14.36 -0.86 -6.50
CA CYS A 12 14.45 -1.70 -5.32
C CYS A 12 14.29 -3.17 -5.77
N GLU A 13 15.32 -3.99 -5.61
CA GLU A 13 15.31 -5.39 -6.05
C GLU A 13 14.33 -6.27 -5.24
N ALA A 14 14.14 -5.95 -3.96
CA ALA A 14 13.28 -6.68 -3.05
C ALA A 14 12.32 -5.72 -2.31
N PRO A 15 11.34 -5.13 -3.00
CA PRO A 15 10.39 -4.25 -2.35
C PRO A 15 9.52 -5.04 -1.37
N TYR A 16 9.18 -4.43 -0.24
CA TYR A 16 8.26 -5.05 0.71
C TYR A 16 6.87 -5.16 0.06
N SER A 17 6.34 -6.37 -0.10
CA SER A 17 5.02 -6.64 -0.68
C SER A 17 4.07 -7.27 0.34
N VAL A 18 2.78 -7.19 0.08
CA VAL A 18 1.74 -7.81 0.91
C VAL A 18 0.75 -8.62 0.07
N PRO A 19 0.18 -9.70 0.62
CA PRO A 19 -0.89 -10.42 -0.06
C PRO A 19 -2.17 -9.55 -0.16
N GLU A 20 -2.95 -9.74 -1.20
CA GLU A 20 -4.24 -9.04 -1.42
C GLU A 20 -5.28 -9.30 -0.33
N THR A 21 -5.09 -10.35 0.47
CA THR A 21 -5.94 -10.71 1.61
C THR A 21 -5.55 -10.00 2.92
N MET A 22 -4.48 -9.20 2.93
CA MET A 22 -4.04 -8.48 4.13
C MET A 22 -5.04 -7.39 4.53
N THR A 23 -5.32 -7.28 5.83
CA THR A 23 -6.23 -6.26 6.35
C THR A 23 -5.63 -4.85 6.27
N MET A 24 -6.48 -3.85 6.02
CA MET A 24 -6.07 -2.45 5.93
C MET A 24 -5.40 -1.94 7.22
N THR A 25 -5.78 -2.48 8.38
CA THR A 25 -5.14 -2.20 9.67
C THR A 25 -3.66 -2.54 9.67
N ARG A 26 -3.31 -3.74 9.17
CA ARG A 26 -1.91 -4.19 9.09
C ARG A 26 -1.14 -3.43 8.03
N VAL A 27 -1.78 -3.13 6.90
CA VAL A 27 -1.20 -2.25 5.87
C VAL A 27 -0.85 -0.88 6.48
N TYR A 28 -1.78 -0.25 7.20
CA TYR A 28 -1.52 1.04 7.86
C TYR A 28 -0.36 0.97 8.86
N HIS A 29 -0.27 -0.12 9.64
CA HIS A 29 0.89 -0.35 10.51
C HIS A 29 2.20 -0.43 9.72
N LEU A 30 2.25 -1.19 8.63
CA LEU A 30 3.46 -1.30 7.81
C LEU A 30 3.89 0.06 7.27
N PHE A 31 2.95 0.88 6.78
CA PHE A 31 3.23 2.24 6.33
C PHE A 31 3.80 3.13 7.45
N ARG A 32 3.27 3.03 8.67
CA ARG A 32 3.72 3.83 9.83
C ARG A 32 5.06 3.35 10.40
N LEU A 33 5.23 2.05 10.57
CA LEU A 33 6.42 1.45 11.21
C LEU A 33 7.63 1.48 10.28
N LEU A 34 7.45 1.17 9.01
CA LEU A 34 8.55 1.09 8.03
C LEU A 34 8.72 2.37 7.20
N GLY A 35 7.87 3.37 7.42
CA GLY A 35 7.94 4.65 6.70
C GLY A 35 7.68 4.53 5.20
N LEU A 36 6.94 3.51 4.75
CA LEU A 36 6.72 3.21 3.33
C LEU A 36 5.90 4.30 2.62
N ARG A 37 6.16 4.52 1.34
CA ARG A 37 5.35 5.39 0.45
C ARG A 37 4.49 4.60 -0.54
N HIS A 38 4.96 3.41 -0.90
CA HIS A 38 4.36 2.50 -1.86
C HIS A 38 4.49 1.09 -1.30
N LEU A 39 3.47 0.28 -1.52
CA LEU A 39 3.41 -1.10 -1.07
C LEU A 39 2.76 -1.95 -2.17
N PRO A 40 3.55 -2.73 -2.93
CA PRO A 40 3.03 -3.68 -3.90
C PRO A 40 2.12 -4.71 -3.24
N VAL A 41 0.99 -4.97 -3.88
CA VAL A 41 0.03 -6.00 -3.50
C VAL A 41 0.17 -7.15 -4.49
N VAL A 42 0.31 -8.37 -3.96
CA VAL A 42 0.47 -9.59 -4.75
C VAL A 42 -0.64 -10.59 -4.44
N ASP A 43 -0.93 -11.46 -5.40
CA ASP A 43 -1.81 -12.61 -5.17
C ASP A 43 -1.06 -13.82 -4.59
N ASN A 44 -1.77 -14.93 -4.43
CA ASN A 44 -1.22 -16.18 -3.90
C ASN A 44 -0.14 -16.83 -4.79
N GLN A 45 0.00 -16.38 -6.05
CA GLN A 45 1.04 -16.82 -6.99
C GLN A 45 2.19 -15.80 -7.09
N ASN A 46 2.24 -14.86 -6.15
CA ASN A 46 3.22 -13.77 -6.09
C ASN A 46 3.21 -12.87 -7.33
N GLN A 47 2.07 -12.79 -8.02
CA GLN A 47 1.88 -11.89 -9.16
C GLN A 47 1.34 -10.55 -8.67
N VAL A 48 1.87 -9.45 -9.23
CA VAL A 48 1.46 -8.10 -8.83
C VAL A 48 0.02 -7.86 -9.26
N ARG A 49 -0.84 -7.56 -8.28
CA ARG A 49 -2.24 -7.16 -8.48
C ARG A 49 -2.43 -5.65 -8.47
N GLY A 50 -1.55 -4.93 -7.78
CA GLY A 50 -1.57 -3.48 -7.74
C GLY A 50 -0.58 -2.90 -6.75
N ILE A 51 -0.76 -1.62 -6.42
CA ILE A 51 0.03 -0.89 -5.43
C ILE A 51 -0.91 -0.11 -4.52
N ILE A 52 -0.66 -0.19 -3.21
CA ILE A 52 -1.23 0.74 -2.24
C ILE A 52 -0.20 1.86 -2.04
N THR A 53 -0.66 3.10 -2.06
CA THR A 53 0.17 4.26 -1.77
C THR A 53 -0.25 4.93 -0.47
N ARG A 54 0.66 5.73 0.09
CA ARG A 54 0.33 6.56 1.26
C ARG A 54 -0.84 7.52 1.00
N LYS A 55 -1.07 7.92 -0.26
CA LYS A 55 -2.21 8.77 -0.64
C LYS A 55 -3.53 8.02 -0.48
N ASP A 56 -3.56 6.73 -0.80
CA ASP A 56 -4.78 5.92 -0.71
C ASP A 56 -5.26 5.77 0.75
N LEU A 57 -4.31 5.71 1.69
CA LEU A 57 -4.61 5.66 3.13
C LEU A 57 -5.37 6.90 3.64
N ARG A 58 -5.30 8.04 2.94
CA ARG A 58 -6.07 9.24 3.32
C ARG A 58 -7.58 9.05 3.19
N ARG A 59 -8.02 8.04 2.43
CA ARG A 59 -9.44 7.68 2.28
C ARG A 59 -9.97 6.91 3.49
N PHE A 60 -9.12 6.57 4.46
CA PHE A 60 -9.51 5.76 5.61
C PHE A 60 -9.24 6.53 6.90
N LYS A 61 -10.14 6.37 7.87
CA LYS A 61 -9.96 6.81 9.25
C LYS A 61 -9.42 5.63 10.06
N PHE A 62 -8.31 5.87 10.75
CA PHE A 62 -7.68 4.88 11.63
C PHE A 62 -7.78 5.36 13.07
N GLU A 63 -8.58 4.68 13.89
CA GLU A 63 -8.76 4.99 15.31
C GLU A 63 -8.15 3.91 16.19
N PHE A 64 -7.30 4.29 17.13
CA PHE A 64 -6.72 3.35 18.09
C PHE A 64 -7.57 3.29 19.36
N ILE A 65 -8.20 2.14 19.61
CA ILE A 65 -9.09 1.92 20.75
C ILE A 65 -8.69 0.60 21.40
N GLY A 66 -8.29 0.66 22.68
CA GLY A 66 -8.06 -0.54 23.49
C GLY A 66 -6.96 -1.49 22.99
N GLY A 67 -5.96 -1.01 22.26
CA GLY A 67 -4.91 -1.86 21.69
C GLY A 67 -5.13 -2.26 20.23
N GLU A 68 -6.31 -1.97 19.68
CA GLU A 68 -6.66 -2.30 18.30
C GLU A 68 -6.93 -1.05 17.47
N TYR A 69 -6.63 -1.13 16.17
CA TYR A 69 -6.97 -0.08 15.22
C TYR A 69 -8.25 -0.43 14.49
N ARG A 70 -9.26 0.43 14.63
CA ARG A 70 -10.48 0.40 13.83
C ARG A 70 -10.25 1.18 12.54
N VAL A 71 -10.71 0.60 11.44
CA VAL A 71 -10.58 1.18 10.10
C VAL A 71 -11.96 1.44 9.54
N GLU A 72 -12.22 2.69 9.20
CA GLU A 72 -13.45 3.11 8.53
C GLU A 72 -13.05 3.75 7.20
N GLU A 73 -13.59 3.26 6.09
CA GLU A 73 -13.46 4.01 4.83
C GLU A 73 -14.25 5.31 4.98
N LEU A 74 -13.55 6.44 4.85
CA LEU A 74 -14.18 7.72 4.71
C LEU A 74 -14.85 7.73 3.36
N ILE A 75 -16.16 7.45 3.36
CA ILE A 75 -17.04 7.71 2.22
C ILE A 75 -17.13 9.24 2.11
N PHE A 76 -16.08 9.84 1.56
CA PHE A 76 -16.19 11.20 1.06
C PHE A 76 -17.31 11.15 0.02
N SER A 77 -18.39 11.85 0.34
CA SER A 77 -19.46 12.18 -0.58
C SER A 77 -18.86 12.35 -1.96
N ARG A 78 -19.37 11.57 -2.90
CA ARG A 78 -19.22 11.75 -4.33
C ARG A 78 -19.78 13.13 -4.68
N LYS A 79 -19.11 14.20 -4.27
CA LYS A 79 -19.33 15.54 -4.78
C LYS A 79 -18.42 15.67 -5.99
N MET A 80 -19.10 15.72 -7.14
CA MET A 80 -18.64 16.15 -8.45
C MET A 80 -17.62 17.27 -8.37
#